data_AF-D5G1Z6-F1
#
_entry.id   AF-D5G1Z6-F1
#
_cell.length_a   1.000
_cell.length_b   1.000
_cell.length_c   1.000
_cell.angle_alpha   90.00
_cell.angle_beta   90.00
_cell.angle_gamma   90.00
#
_symmetry.space_group_name_H-M   'P 1'
#
loop_
_entity.id
_entity.type
_entity.pdbx_description
1 polymer ?
#
loop_
_entity_poly.entity_id
_entity_poly.type
_entity_poly.pdbx_seq_one_letter_code
_entity_poly.pdbx_strand_id
1 'polypeptide(L)'
;LDKKCMGLKEVARVESFHGFIYGCFDEEAPSLIDYLGDAGWYLEPMHKHSGGLELIGPPGKVIIKANWKAPAENFVGDAYHVGWTHASSLRSGQSVFSSLAGNAALPPEGAGLQMTSKYGSGMGVLWDGYSGVHSADLVPELMAFGGAKQERLNKEIGEVRARIYRSHLNGTVFPNNSFLTCSGVFKVWHPIDANTTEVWTYAIV
;
A
#
# COMPACT_ATOMS: atom_id res chain seq x y z
N LEU A 1 8.19 -34.37 -33.41
CA LEU A 1 7.58 -33.22 -32.71
C LEU A 1 8.70 -32.33 -32.22
N ASP A 2 8.72 -31.05 -32.59
CA ASP A 2 9.72 -30.12 -32.07
C ASP A 2 9.24 -29.55 -30.72
N LYS A 3 9.78 -30.11 -29.63
CA LYS A 3 9.40 -29.71 -28.26
C LYS A 3 9.81 -28.27 -27.93
N LYS A 4 10.79 -27.68 -28.64
CA LYS A 4 11.27 -26.32 -28.36
C LYS A 4 10.24 -25.25 -28.70
N CYS A 5 9.37 -25.51 -29.66
CA CYS A 5 8.30 -24.59 -30.08
C CYS A 5 6.95 -24.84 -29.36
N MET A 6 6.94 -25.65 -28.29
CA MET A 6 5.74 -26.08 -27.58
C MET A 6 5.81 -25.81 -26.07
N GLY A 7 6.69 -24.89 -25.63
CA GLY A 7 6.70 -24.39 -24.27
C GLY A 7 5.39 -23.67 -23.93
N LEU A 8 5.10 -23.54 -22.62
CA LEU A 8 4.05 -22.64 -22.17
C LEU A 8 4.39 -21.21 -22.60
N LYS A 9 3.37 -20.39 -22.85
CA LYS A 9 3.57 -18.97 -23.14
C LYS A 9 4.13 -18.30 -21.90
N GLU A 10 5.38 -17.86 -21.98
CA GLU A 10 6.07 -17.16 -20.91
C GLU A 10 5.53 -15.73 -20.74
N VAL A 11 5.53 -15.23 -19.50
CA VAL A 11 5.33 -13.80 -19.24
C VAL A 11 6.60 -13.10 -19.68
N ALA A 12 6.50 -12.18 -20.65
CA ALA A 12 7.64 -11.56 -21.30
C ALA A 12 8.66 -10.94 -20.33
N ARG A 13 8.17 -10.31 -19.26
CA ARG A 13 9.03 -9.65 -18.27
C ARG A 13 8.60 -9.97 -16.84
N VAL A 14 9.58 -10.31 -16.00
CA VAL A 14 9.40 -10.55 -14.57
C VAL A 14 10.50 -9.82 -13.81
N GLU A 15 10.12 -8.90 -12.94
CA GLU A 15 11.04 -8.07 -12.14
C GLU A 15 10.59 -7.97 -10.70
N SER A 16 11.50 -7.54 -9.82
CA SER A 16 11.28 -7.48 -8.37
C SER A 16 11.56 -6.09 -7.83
N PHE A 17 10.64 -5.56 -7.01
CA PHE A 17 10.88 -4.41 -6.16
C PHE A 17 11.01 -4.90 -4.71
N HIS A 18 12.25 -5.06 -4.24
CA HIS A 18 12.56 -5.49 -2.87
C HIS A 18 11.81 -6.75 -2.39
N GLY A 19 11.66 -7.76 -3.25
CA GLY A 19 10.98 -9.03 -2.94
C GLY A 19 9.55 -9.12 -3.47
N PHE A 20 8.93 -7.99 -3.85
CA PHE A 20 7.63 -7.97 -4.51
C PHE A 20 7.81 -8.19 -6.01
N ILE A 21 7.31 -9.32 -6.51
CA ILE A 21 7.48 -9.75 -7.90
C ILE A 21 6.32 -9.25 -8.78
N TYR A 22 6.65 -8.56 -9.86
CA TYR A 22 5.71 -8.05 -10.86
C TYR A 22 5.99 -8.69 -12.23
N GLY A 23 4.91 -8.90 -13.00
CA GLY A 23 4.98 -9.40 -14.36
C GLY A 23 4.40 -8.40 -15.36
N CYS A 24 5.00 -8.32 -16.55
CA CYS A 24 4.48 -7.55 -17.67
C CYS A 24 4.49 -8.41 -18.94
N PHE A 25 3.39 -8.38 -19.70
CA PHE A 25 3.29 -9.09 -20.97
C PHE A 25 3.92 -8.33 -22.14
N ASP A 26 4.20 -7.03 -21.97
CA ASP A 26 4.78 -6.17 -22.98
C ASP A 26 6.31 -6.09 -22.79
N GLU A 27 7.06 -6.52 -23.81
CA GLU A 27 8.53 -6.51 -23.82
C GLU A 27 9.08 -5.07 -23.83
N GLU A 28 8.34 -4.11 -24.37
CA GLU A 28 8.77 -2.72 -24.55
C GLU A 28 8.47 -1.84 -23.32
N ALA A 29 7.84 -2.39 -22.29
CA ALA A 29 7.54 -1.65 -21.07
C ALA A 29 8.83 -1.12 -20.40
N PRO A 30 8.76 -0.03 -19.61
CA PRO A 30 9.91 0.44 -18.81
C PRO A 30 10.34 -0.59 -17.75
N SER A 31 11.53 -0.43 -17.17
CA SER A 31 11.91 -1.20 -15.97
C SER A 31 10.90 -0.98 -14.84
N LEU A 32 10.74 -1.94 -13.93
CA LEU A 32 9.81 -1.82 -12.81
C LEU A 32 10.13 -0.61 -11.93
N ILE A 33 11.42 -0.30 -11.71
CA ILE A 33 11.83 0.86 -10.93
C ILE A 33 11.47 2.18 -11.63
N ASP A 34 11.66 2.27 -12.95
CA ASP A 34 11.25 3.44 -13.73
C ASP A 34 9.73 3.58 -13.78
N TYR A 35 9.01 2.46 -13.84
CA TYR A 35 7.55 2.41 -13.81
C TYR A 35 6.98 2.93 -12.50
N LEU A 36 7.57 2.55 -11.36
CA LEU A 36 7.19 3.12 -10.06
C LEU A 36 7.45 4.64 -10.03
N GLY A 37 8.54 5.07 -10.66
CA GLY A 37 8.92 6.48 -10.73
C GLY A 37 9.05 7.10 -9.34
N ASP A 38 8.50 8.30 -9.16
CA ASP A 38 8.56 9.02 -7.89
C ASP A 38 7.92 8.25 -6.72
N ALA A 39 6.96 7.34 -6.98
CA ALA A 39 6.33 6.54 -5.95
C ALA A 39 7.35 5.59 -5.28
N GLY A 40 8.36 5.13 -6.03
CA GLY A 40 9.43 4.28 -5.50
C GLY A 40 10.17 4.92 -4.31
N TRP A 41 10.40 6.24 -4.38
CA TRP A 41 11.08 6.99 -3.30
C TRP A 41 10.32 6.95 -1.97
N TYR A 42 8.99 6.96 -2.01
CA TYR A 42 8.12 6.87 -0.83
C TYR A 42 7.99 5.45 -0.28
N LEU A 43 8.14 4.44 -1.13
CA LEU A 43 8.03 3.02 -0.74
C LEU A 43 9.31 2.48 -0.11
N GLU A 44 10.48 2.93 -0.60
CA GLU A 44 11.79 2.46 -0.14
C GLU A 44 12.00 2.47 1.39
N PRO A 45 11.58 3.48 2.17
CA PRO A 45 11.76 3.45 3.62
C PRO A 45 11.18 2.19 4.28
N MET A 46 10.00 1.73 3.82
CA MET A 46 9.36 0.51 4.32
C MET A 46 9.84 -0.74 3.59
N HIS A 47 10.04 -0.70 2.27
CA HIS A 47 10.31 -1.92 1.48
C HIS A 47 11.79 -2.32 1.50
N LYS A 48 12.70 -1.35 1.62
CA LYS A 48 14.15 -1.54 1.50
C LYS A 48 14.86 -1.31 2.83
N HIS A 49 14.60 -0.16 3.45
CA HIS A 49 15.38 0.28 4.61
C HIS A 49 14.91 -0.32 5.94
N SER A 50 13.69 -0.86 6.00
CA SER A 50 13.15 -1.51 7.19
C SER A 50 13.87 -2.82 7.59
N GLY A 51 14.69 -3.37 6.69
CA GLY A 51 15.22 -4.74 6.76
C GLY A 51 14.58 -5.71 5.76
N GLY A 52 13.61 -5.25 4.98
CA GLY A 52 12.81 -6.05 4.05
C GLY A 52 11.42 -6.35 4.62
N LEU A 53 10.50 -6.75 3.75
CA LEU A 53 9.13 -7.13 4.11
C LEU A 53 8.83 -8.55 3.65
N GLU A 54 7.91 -9.21 4.34
CA GLU A 54 7.35 -10.51 3.94
C GLU A 54 5.86 -10.39 3.64
N LEU A 55 5.39 -11.15 2.65
CA LEU A 55 3.96 -11.26 2.31
C LEU A 55 3.38 -12.52 2.95
N ILE A 56 2.47 -12.36 3.91
CA ILE A 56 1.85 -13.47 4.64
C ILE A 56 0.65 -14.00 3.85
N GLY A 57 0.76 -15.25 3.40
CA GLY A 57 -0.30 -15.98 2.69
C GLY A 57 -0.88 -17.16 3.49
N PRO A 58 -1.88 -17.87 2.95
CA PRO A 58 -2.57 -17.58 1.68
C PRO A 58 -3.43 -16.31 1.79
N PRO A 59 -3.76 -15.65 0.66
CA PRO A 59 -4.61 -14.48 0.70
C PRO A 59 -6.07 -14.85 0.99
N GLY A 60 -6.78 -13.94 1.65
CA GLY A 60 -8.24 -13.93 1.60
C GLY A 60 -8.71 -13.56 0.19
N LYS A 61 -9.66 -14.32 -0.37
CA LYS A 61 -10.23 -14.08 -1.71
C LYS A 61 -11.74 -13.91 -1.65
N VAL A 62 -12.25 -12.82 -2.19
CA VAL A 62 -13.69 -12.50 -2.21
C VAL A 62 -14.08 -11.84 -3.52
N ILE A 63 -15.23 -12.21 -4.09
CA ILE A 63 -15.79 -11.52 -5.25
C ILE A 63 -16.67 -10.36 -4.77
N ILE A 64 -16.46 -9.18 -5.35
CA ILE A 64 -17.29 -8.00 -5.16
C ILE A 64 -17.96 -7.55 -6.46
N LYS A 65 -19.14 -6.95 -6.36
CA LYS A 65 -19.88 -6.37 -7.48
C LYS A 65 -19.47 -4.92 -7.72
N ALA A 66 -18.21 -4.72 -8.07
CA ALA A 66 -17.63 -3.42 -8.41
C ALA A 66 -16.59 -3.56 -9.53
N ASN A 67 -16.42 -2.49 -10.31
CA ASN A 67 -15.27 -2.39 -11.21
C ASN A 67 -13.97 -2.30 -10.41
N TRP A 68 -12.89 -2.92 -10.89
CA TRP A 68 -11.58 -2.91 -10.21
C TRP A 68 -11.02 -1.51 -9.99
N LYS A 69 -11.42 -0.52 -10.81
CA LYS A 69 -11.01 0.87 -10.66
C LYS A 69 -11.54 1.52 -9.39
N ALA A 70 -12.73 1.15 -8.92
CA ALA A 70 -13.34 1.75 -7.74
C ALA A 70 -12.50 1.55 -6.45
N PRO A 71 -12.04 0.33 -6.10
CA PRO A 71 -11.11 0.19 -4.98
C PRO A 71 -9.71 0.73 -5.31
N ALA A 72 -9.27 0.73 -6.57
CA ALA A 72 -7.97 1.30 -6.94
C ALA A 72 -7.90 2.82 -6.72
N GLU A 73 -8.93 3.58 -7.13
CA GLU A 73 -9.03 5.03 -6.90
C GLU A 73 -9.26 5.37 -5.42
N ASN A 74 -9.99 4.53 -4.68
CA ASN A 74 -10.16 4.69 -3.25
C ASN A 74 -8.81 4.62 -2.52
N PHE A 75 -8.02 3.57 -2.79
CA PHE A 75 -6.74 3.37 -2.09
C PHE A 75 -5.66 4.38 -2.51
N VAL A 76 -5.64 4.81 -3.78
CA VAL A 76 -4.57 5.68 -4.29
C VAL A 76 -4.55 7.06 -3.64
N GLY A 77 -5.69 7.60 -3.20
CA GLY A 77 -5.75 8.97 -2.69
C GLY A 77 -6.97 9.36 -1.86
N ASP A 78 -7.94 8.47 -1.63
CA ASP A 78 -9.16 8.85 -0.92
C ASP A 78 -8.95 8.86 0.61
N ALA A 79 -8.28 9.88 1.14
CA ALA A 79 -8.27 10.13 2.58
C ALA A 79 -9.61 10.72 3.07
N TYR A 80 -10.44 11.22 2.15
CA TYR A 80 -11.64 11.99 2.48
C TYR A 80 -12.79 11.11 2.96
N HIS A 81 -12.95 9.91 2.39
CA HIS A 81 -13.99 8.97 2.80
C HIS A 81 -13.77 8.41 4.20
N VAL A 82 -12.52 8.44 4.73
CA VAL A 82 -12.14 7.73 5.96
C VAL A 82 -13.03 8.11 7.13
N GLY A 83 -13.19 9.40 7.40
CA GLY A 83 -13.95 9.85 8.55
C GLY A 83 -15.45 9.54 8.42
N TRP A 84 -16.02 9.55 7.21
CA TRP A 84 -17.44 9.33 6.98
C TRP A 84 -17.79 7.84 6.83
N THR A 85 -17.19 7.17 5.85
CA THR A 85 -17.46 5.76 5.51
C THR A 85 -17.06 4.83 6.66
N HIS A 86 -15.96 5.12 7.36
CA HIS A 86 -15.48 4.31 8.47
C HIS A 86 -15.85 4.85 9.85
N ALA A 87 -16.80 5.79 9.95
CA ALA A 87 -17.17 6.43 11.22
C ALA A 87 -17.51 5.41 12.34
N SER A 88 -18.22 4.33 12.01
CA SER A 88 -18.54 3.25 12.95
C SER A 88 -17.30 2.46 13.37
N SER A 89 -16.47 2.05 12.40
CA SER A 89 -15.23 1.31 12.66
C SER A 89 -14.26 2.11 13.52
N LEU A 90 -14.07 3.40 13.20
CA LEU A 90 -13.22 4.31 13.96
C LEU A 90 -13.69 4.47 15.42
N ARG A 91 -15.01 4.61 15.64
CA ARG A 91 -15.58 4.67 17.00
C ARG A 91 -15.49 3.35 17.75
N SER A 92 -15.47 2.22 17.06
CA SER A 92 -15.51 0.90 17.70
C SER A 92 -14.11 0.36 18.00
N GLY A 93 -13.19 0.46 17.03
CA GLY A 93 -11.84 -0.09 17.13
C GLY A 93 -10.83 0.80 17.86
N GLN A 94 -11.13 2.10 18.03
CA GLN A 94 -10.25 3.05 18.74
C GLN A 94 -8.81 3.09 18.17
N SER A 95 -8.69 3.00 16.83
CA SER A 95 -7.43 3.16 16.09
C SER A 95 -6.85 4.58 16.25
N VAL A 96 -5.61 4.80 15.78
CA VAL A 96 -5.00 6.15 15.79
C VAL A 96 -5.71 7.18 14.91
N PHE A 97 -6.62 6.74 14.02
CA PHE A 97 -7.42 7.63 13.17
C PHE A 97 -8.79 7.98 13.74
N SER A 98 -9.10 7.57 14.98
CA SER A 98 -10.45 7.67 15.54
C SER A 98 -11.00 9.09 15.68
N SER A 99 -10.14 10.11 15.75
CA SER A 99 -10.56 11.52 15.76
C SER A 99 -11.27 11.96 14.47
N LEU A 100 -11.06 11.25 13.36
CA LEU A 100 -11.69 11.56 12.07
C LEU A 100 -13.16 11.10 12.01
N ALA A 101 -13.62 10.29 12.97
CA ALA A 101 -14.93 9.66 12.92
C ALA A 101 -16.07 10.67 12.77
N GLY A 102 -16.89 10.48 11.74
CA GLY A 102 -17.99 11.37 11.36
C GLY A 102 -17.57 12.66 10.66
N ASN A 103 -16.34 12.74 10.14
CA ASN A 103 -15.72 13.99 9.67
C ASN A 103 -15.83 15.10 10.73
N ALA A 104 -15.84 14.73 12.02
CA ALA A 104 -16.08 15.63 13.13
C ALA A 104 -14.89 16.59 13.37
N ALA A 105 -13.70 16.19 12.94
CA ALA A 105 -12.51 17.01 12.95
C ALA A 105 -11.77 16.86 11.62
N LEU A 106 -11.27 17.99 11.11
CA LEU A 106 -10.24 17.96 10.08
C LEU A 106 -8.91 17.55 10.72
N PRO A 107 -8.06 16.78 10.02
CA PRO A 107 -6.66 16.64 10.42
C PRO A 107 -6.03 18.03 10.57
N PRO A 108 -5.09 18.22 11.51
CA PRO A 108 -4.37 19.49 11.63
C PRO A 108 -3.64 19.83 10.32
N GLU A 109 -3.37 21.12 10.10
CA GLU A 109 -2.53 21.54 8.98
C GLU A 109 -1.17 20.82 9.03
N GLY A 110 -0.73 20.31 7.87
CA GLY A 110 0.48 19.50 7.79
C GLY A 110 0.33 18.06 8.30
N ALA A 111 -0.90 17.53 8.46
CA ALA A 111 -1.13 16.13 8.86
C ALA A 111 -0.61 15.10 7.84
N GLY A 112 -0.43 15.49 6.58
CA GLY A 112 -0.02 14.58 5.53
C GLY A 112 0.27 15.27 4.20
N LEU A 113 0.49 14.46 3.17
CA LEU A 113 0.63 14.89 1.78
C LEU A 113 0.04 13.84 0.83
N GLN A 114 -0.10 14.18 -0.44
CA GLN A 114 -0.45 13.25 -1.51
C GLN A 114 0.54 13.41 -2.66
N MET A 115 0.85 12.31 -3.34
CA MET A 115 1.74 12.29 -4.49
C MET A 115 1.19 11.36 -5.57
N THR A 116 1.60 11.61 -6.82
CA THR A 116 1.36 10.77 -7.98
C THR A 116 2.61 10.72 -8.84
N SER A 117 2.74 9.74 -9.72
CA SER A 117 3.88 9.56 -10.61
C SER A 117 3.47 9.46 -12.08
N LYS A 118 4.45 9.60 -12.98
CA LYS A 118 4.26 9.59 -14.44
C LYS A 118 3.42 8.43 -14.96
N TYR A 119 3.58 7.23 -14.40
CA TYR A 119 2.91 6.01 -14.86
C TYR A 119 1.64 5.68 -14.05
N GLY A 120 1.14 6.64 -13.25
CA GLY A 120 -0.16 6.56 -12.58
C GLY A 120 -0.15 5.96 -11.18
N SER A 121 1.01 5.54 -10.67
CA SER A 121 1.13 5.12 -9.26
C SER A 121 1.07 6.34 -8.35
N GLY A 122 0.45 6.19 -7.17
CA GLY A 122 0.29 7.31 -6.24
C GLY A 122 -0.05 6.85 -4.83
N MET A 123 0.05 7.78 -3.89
CA MET A 123 -0.31 7.52 -2.49
C MET A 123 -0.58 8.80 -1.70
N GLY A 124 -1.39 8.66 -0.66
CA GLY A 124 -1.42 9.55 0.49
C GLY A 124 -0.37 9.14 1.53
N VAL A 125 0.18 10.12 2.23
CA VAL A 125 1.02 9.94 3.42
C VAL A 125 0.30 10.60 4.59
N LEU A 126 0.03 9.85 5.65
CA LEU A 126 -0.50 10.37 6.91
C LEU A 126 0.56 10.19 8.00
N TRP A 127 1.07 11.30 8.51
CA TRP A 127 2.27 11.31 9.36
C TRP A 127 2.06 10.54 10.66
N ASP A 128 3.08 9.75 11.02
CA ASP A 128 3.19 9.04 12.30
C ASP A 128 2.08 8.02 12.61
N GLY A 129 1.22 7.70 11.64
CA GLY A 129 0.13 6.71 11.76
C GLY A 129 0.58 5.25 11.73
N TYR A 130 1.65 4.88 12.45
CA TYR A 130 2.29 3.56 12.30
C TYR A 130 1.41 2.37 12.72
N SER A 131 0.49 2.55 13.66
CA SER A 131 -0.47 1.48 13.98
C SER A 131 -1.65 1.44 13.01
N GLY A 132 -1.79 2.42 12.12
CA GLY A 132 -2.79 2.43 11.06
C GLY A 132 -4.21 2.14 11.54
N VAL A 133 -4.83 1.13 10.92
CA VAL A 133 -6.21 0.69 11.25
C VAL A 133 -6.28 -0.36 12.37
N HIS A 134 -5.15 -0.78 12.95
CA HIS A 134 -5.16 -1.71 14.07
C HIS A 134 -5.91 -1.10 15.26
N SER A 135 -6.61 -1.95 16.01
CA SER A 135 -7.37 -1.53 17.19
C SER A 135 -6.43 -1.19 18.35
N ALA A 136 -6.99 -0.54 19.38
CA ALA A 136 -6.23 0.00 20.51
C ALA A 136 -5.33 -1.03 21.25
N ASP A 137 -5.63 -2.31 21.14
CA ASP A 137 -4.85 -3.42 21.71
C ASP A 137 -3.43 -3.51 21.13
N LEU A 138 -3.27 -3.25 19.82
CA LEU A 138 -1.97 -3.32 19.15
C LEU A 138 -1.26 -1.96 19.04
N VAL A 139 -1.96 -0.84 19.29
CA VAL A 139 -1.40 0.50 19.12
C VAL A 139 -0.10 0.71 19.92
N PRO A 140 -0.01 0.39 21.23
CA PRO A 140 1.21 0.62 21.99
C PRO A 140 2.41 -0.16 21.46
N GLU A 141 2.20 -1.43 21.10
CA GLU A 141 3.25 -2.33 20.62
C GLU A 141 3.78 -1.88 19.26
N LEU A 142 2.89 -1.63 18.30
CA LEU A 142 3.27 -1.18 16.97
C LEU A 142 3.98 0.18 17.04
N MET A 143 3.43 1.15 17.77
CA MET A 143 4.03 2.48 17.89
C MET A 143 5.44 2.42 18.51
N ALA A 144 5.66 1.54 19.50
CA ALA A 144 6.97 1.32 20.09
C ALA A 144 7.96 0.70 19.07
N PHE A 145 7.54 -0.33 18.33
CA PHE A 145 8.36 -0.96 17.30
C PHE A 145 8.75 0.01 16.18
N GLY A 146 7.77 0.76 15.65
CA GLY A 146 7.97 1.75 14.61
C GLY A 146 8.89 2.89 15.06
N GLY A 147 8.68 3.41 16.27
CA GLY A 147 9.51 4.46 16.85
C GLY A 147 10.96 4.02 17.05
N ALA A 148 11.18 2.84 17.63
CA ALA A 148 12.53 2.31 17.84
C ALA A 148 13.30 2.08 16.53
N LYS A 149 12.61 1.69 15.44
CA LYS A 149 13.25 1.57 14.12
C LYS A 149 13.48 2.94 13.48
N GLN A 150 12.58 3.90 13.63
CA GLN A 150 12.77 5.28 13.15
C GLN A 150 14.06 5.91 13.71
N GLU A 151 14.35 5.73 15.01
CA GLU A 151 15.59 6.26 15.62
C GLU A 151 16.86 5.75 14.95
N ARG A 152 16.86 4.49 14.50
CA ARG A 152 17.96 3.91 13.72
C ARG A 152 18.00 4.49 12.31
N LEU A 153 16.85 4.51 11.63
CA LEU A 153 16.73 5.00 10.26
C LEU A 153 17.06 6.49 10.13
N ASN A 154 16.87 7.30 11.16
CA ASN A 154 17.27 8.70 11.16
C ASN A 154 18.76 8.86 10.80
N LYS A 155 19.61 7.94 11.27
CA LYS A 155 21.06 7.96 11.02
C LYS A 155 21.44 7.47 9.62
N GLU A 156 20.56 6.71 8.96
CA GLU A 156 20.84 6.02 7.70
C GLU A 156 20.25 6.73 6.48
N ILE A 157 19.00 7.20 6.61
CA ILE A 157 18.22 7.75 5.48
C ILE A 157 17.68 9.16 5.74
N GLY A 158 18.07 9.77 6.86
CA GLY A 158 17.65 11.11 7.28
C GLY A 158 16.23 11.14 7.87
N GLU A 159 15.96 12.22 8.62
CA GLU A 159 14.76 12.34 9.45
C GLU A 159 13.45 12.23 8.67
N VAL A 160 13.37 12.86 7.49
CA VAL A 160 12.14 12.85 6.68
C VAL A 160 11.82 11.44 6.19
N ARG A 161 12.78 10.72 5.62
CA ARG A 161 12.55 9.36 5.10
C ARG A 161 12.32 8.37 6.23
N ALA A 162 13.02 8.53 7.35
CA ALA A 162 12.78 7.73 8.54
C ALA A 162 11.38 7.96 9.14
N ARG A 163 10.85 9.19 9.07
CA ARG A 163 9.46 9.48 9.44
C ARG A 163 8.47 8.85 8.46
N ILE A 164 8.74 8.90 7.14
CA ILE A 164 7.93 8.22 6.12
C ILE A 164 7.82 6.72 6.41
N TYR A 165 8.92 6.06 6.79
CA TYR A 165 8.90 4.63 7.17
C TYR A 165 7.79 4.31 8.19
N ARG A 166 7.60 5.19 9.19
CA ARG A 166 6.62 4.99 10.25
C ARG A 166 5.31 5.76 10.07
N SER A 167 5.04 6.23 8.85
CA SER A 167 3.83 6.95 8.49
C SER A 167 2.93 6.09 7.63
N HIS A 168 1.62 6.24 7.78
CA HIS A 168 0.65 5.42 7.07
C HIS A 168 0.57 5.86 5.61
N LEU A 169 0.90 4.95 4.69
CA LEU A 169 0.79 5.19 3.26
C LEU A 169 -0.41 4.43 2.72
N ASN A 170 -1.40 5.12 2.16
CA ASN A 170 -2.46 4.51 1.36
C ASN A 170 -2.13 4.74 -0.12
N GLY A 171 -1.98 3.68 -0.90
CA GLY A 171 -1.55 3.84 -2.27
C GLY A 171 -1.99 2.74 -3.22
N THR A 172 -1.79 3.02 -4.50
CA THR A 172 -1.96 2.08 -5.60
C THR A 172 -0.72 2.14 -6.48
N VAL A 173 -0.06 1.01 -6.65
CA VAL A 173 0.83 0.75 -7.79
C VAL A 173 -0.07 0.44 -8.98
N PHE A 174 -0.01 1.30 -10.00
CA PHE A 174 -0.90 1.17 -11.16
C PHE A 174 -0.71 -0.20 -11.83
N PRO A 175 -1.80 -0.84 -12.34
CA PRO A 175 -3.18 -0.37 -12.30
C PRO A 175 -3.95 -0.77 -11.03
N ASN A 176 -3.72 -1.98 -10.51
CA ASN A 176 -4.69 -2.66 -9.66
C ASN A 176 -4.07 -3.33 -8.42
N ASN A 177 -2.87 -2.90 -8.02
CA ASN A 177 -2.25 -3.34 -6.78
C ASN A 177 -2.25 -2.20 -5.77
N SER A 178 -2.93 -2.38 -4.65
CA SER A 178 -3.02 -1.36 -3.60
C SER A 178 -2.47 -1.85 -2.28
N PHE A 179 -2.08 -0.93 -1.42
CA PHE A 179 -1.48 -1.24 -0.14
C PHE A 179 -1.81 -0.17 0.91
N LEU A 180 -1.78 -0.58 2.17
CA LEU A 180 -1.68 0.30 3.33
C LEU A 180 -0.41 -0.09 4.09
N THR A 181 0.64 0.73 4.04
CA THR A 181 1.80 0.48 4.89
C THR A 181 1.42 0.70 6.35
N CYS A 182 2.18 0.08 7.25
CA CYS A 182 1.99 0.18 8.69
C CYS A 182 0.74 -0.58 9.19
N SER A 183 -0.44 -0.32 8.63
CA SER A 183 -1.63 -1.21 8.74
C SER A 183 -1.36 -2.62 8.22
N GLY A 184 -0.31 -2.81 7.41
CA GLY A 184 0.11 -4.10 6.93
C GLY A 184 -0.82 -4.72 5.88
N VAL A 185 -1.56 -3.94 5.10
CA VAL A 185 -2.53 -4.45 4.12
C VAL A 185 -1.94 -4.43 2.71
N PHE A 186 -2.04 -5.54 1.98
CA PHE A 186 -1.67 -5.60 0.56
C PHE A 186 -2.78 -6.25 -0.25
N LYS A 187 -3.13 -5.65 -1.39
CA LYS A 187 -4.33 -5.96 -2.17
C LYS A 187 -4.02 -6.10 -3.65
N VAL A 188 -4.72 -7.02 -4.30
CA VAL A 188 -4.82 -7.07 -5.76
C VAL A 188 -6.30 -7.10 -6.16
N TRP A 189 -6.69 -6.19 -7.05
CA TRP A 189 -8.05 -6.08 -7.57
C TRP A 189 -8.12 -6.82 -8.91
N HIS A 190 -8.30 -8.14 -8.90
CA HIS A 190 -8.31 -8.94 -10.12
C HIS A 190 -9.62 -8.68 -10.91
N PRO A 191 -9.56 -8.08 -12.11
CA PRO A 191 -10.76 -7.83 -12.89
C PRO A 191 -11.34 -9.14 -13.43
N ILE A 192 -12.65 -9.35 -13.25
CA ILE A 192 -13.40 -10.43 -13.92
C ILE A 192 -14.17 -9.84 -15.10
N ASP A 193 -14.99 -8.82 -14.83
CA ASP A 193 -15.74 -8.07 -15.84
C ASP A 193 -15.91 -6.60 -15.38
N ALA A 194 -16.65 -5.79 -16.13
CA ALA A 194 -16.83 -4.37 -15.83
C ALA A 194 -17.47 -4.10 -14.44
N ASN A 195 -18.22 -5.04 -13.89
CA ASN A 195 -18.96 -4.93 -12.63
C ASN A 195 -18.58 -6.01 -11.61
N THR A 196 -17.47 -6.73 -11.83
CA THR A 196 -17.04 -7.84 -10.97
C THR A 196 -15.52 -7.84 -10.79
N THR A 197 -15.08 -7.90 -9.55
CA THR A 197 -13.66 -7.96 -9.16
C THR A 197 -13.46 -9.07 -8.13
N GLU A 198 -12.43 -9.91 -8.31
CA GLU A 198 -11.94 -10.81 -7.27
C GLU A 198 -10.85 -10.10 -6.47
N VAL A 199 -11.14 -9.84 -5.20
CA VAL A 199 -10.25 -9.14 -4.27
C VAL A 199 -9.34 -10.15 -3.60
N TRP A 200 -8.03 -9.99 -3.76
CA TRP A 200 -7.04 -10.72 -2.97
C TRP A 200 -6.50 -9.83 -1.87
N THR A 201 -6.40 -10.36 -0.65
CA THR A 201 -5.90 -9.64 0.52
C THR A 201 -4.83 -10.44 1.22
N TYR A 202 -3.64 -9.86 1.32
CA TYR A 202 -2.51 -10.37 2.09
C TYR A 202 -2.20 -9.42 3.24
N ALA A 203 -1.42 -9.91 4.20
CA ALA A 203 -0.74 -9.07 5.17
C ALA A 203 0.73 -8.87 4.76
N ILE A 204 1.28 -7.68 5.01
CA ILE A 204 2.72 -7.39 4.93
C ILE A 204 3.27 -7.14 6.34
N VAL A 205 4.43 -7.73 6.64
CA VAL A 205 5.12 -7.60 7.95
C VAL A 205 6.59 -7.21 7.77
#